data_AF-A0AAW2J144-F1
#
_entry.id   AF-A0AAW2J144-F1
#
_cell.length_a   1.000
_cell.length_b   1.000
_cell.length_c   1.000
_cell.angle_alpha   90.00
_cell.angle_beta   90.00
_cell.angle_gamma   90.00
#
_symmetry.space_group_name_H-M   'P 1'
#
loop_
_entity.id
_entity.type
_entity.pdbx_description
1 polymer ?
#
loop_
_entity_poly.entity_id
_entity_poly.type
_entity_poly.pdbx_seq_one_letter_code
_entity_poly.pdbx_strand_id
1 'polypeptide(L)'
;MIAFGVDPGCLRPGLPEIPFASAFEAATEATTARFVTPTLIWKAMRYFEMGSEGKLKKWIKQVDDFAQEVIRARKKELSSGNIERRSDLLTVFMGLRDDQGKVYSDKFLRDICVNFILAGRDTSSVALSWFFWLLNRNQEVEEKILAEICGVVREREGEKGAEMAVSSCSGRRR
;
A
#
# COMPACT_ATOMS: atom_id res chain seq x y z
N MET A 1 -2.42 2.86 4.08
CA MET A 1 -1.44 1.93 3.48
C MET A 1 -0.35 1.65 4.48
N ILE A 2 -0.29 0.41 4.97
CA ILE A 2 0.64 -0.05 6.00
C ILE A 2 2.10 0.21 5.58
N ALA A 3 2.43 0.04 4.29
CA ALA A 3 3.77 0.27 3.75
C ALA A 3 4.34 1.68 4.00
N PHE A 4 3.48 2.70 4.09
CA PHE A 4 3.89 4.12 4.20
C PHE A 4 3.39 4.82 5.47
N GLY A 5 2.70 4.10 6.36
CA GLY A 5 2.17 4.68 7.60
C GLY A 5 1.01 5.69 7.43
N VAL A 6 0.55 5.94 6.20
CA VAL A 6 -0.50 6.93 5.89
C VAL A 6 -1.81 6.23 5.54
N ASP A 7 -2.93 6.64 6.15
CA ASP A 7 -4.27 6.15 5.78
C ASP A 7 -4.88 7.02 4.66
N PRO A 8 -5.12 6.48 3.44
CA PRO A 8 -5.78 7.21 2.37
C PRO A 8 -7.29 7.43 2.61
N GLY A 9 -7.89 6.79 3.61
CA GLY A 9 -9.31 6.97 3.95
C GLY A 9 -10.29 6.25 3.03
N CYS A 10 -9.83 5.30 2.21
CA CYS A 10 -10.67 4.52 1.29
C CYS A 10 -11.77 3.70 1.98
N LEU A 11 -11.64 3.43 3.28
CA LEU A 11 -12.59 2.63 4.07
C LEU A 11 -13.41 3.48 5.06
N ARG A 12 -13.44 4.81 4.88
CA ARG A 12 -14.27 5.69 5.72
C ARG A 12 -15.77 5.40 5.47
N PRO A 13 -16.63 5.60 6.47
CA PRO A 13 -18.08 5.50 6.28
C PRO A 13 -18.53 6.35 5.10
N GLY A 14 -19.32 5.78 4.20
CA GLY A 14 -19.76 6.42 2.95
C GLY A 14 -18.85 6.17 1.73
N LEU A 15 -17.73 5.45 1.89
CA LEU A 15 -16.81 5.05 0.80
C LEU A 15 -16.50 6.20 -0.18
N PRO A 16 -15.93 7.32 0.33
CA PRO A 16 -15.68 8.48 -0.52
C PRO A 16 -14.67 8.15 -1.62
N GLU A 17 -14.89 8.73 -2.81
CA GLU A 17 -13.91 8.66 -3.88
C GLU A 17 -12.66 9.46 -3.48
N ILE A 18 -11.51 8.79 -3.47
CA ILE A 18 -10.24 9.42 -3.09
C ILE A 18 -9.52 9.88 -4.36
N PRO A 19 -9.18 11.17 -4.50
CA PRO A 19 -8.55 11.71 -5.72
C PRO A 19 -7.28 10.95 -6.15
N PHE A 20 -6.46 10.55 -5.17
CA PHE A 20 -5.29 9.72 -5.42
C PHE A 20 -5.67 8.37 -6.05
N ALA A 21 -6.69 7.69 -5.52
CA ALA A 21 -7.07 6.36 -5.98
C ALA A 21 -7.65 6.40 -7.40
N SER A 22 -8.52 7.37 -7.69
CA SER A 22 -9.10 7.53 -9.03
C SER A 22 -8.07 8.00 -10.06
N ALA A 23 -7.16 8.90 -9.68
CA ALA A 23 -6.03 9.27 -10.55
C ALA A 23 -5.09 8.08 -10.82
N PHE A 24 -4.83 7.25 -9.80
CA PHE A 24 -3.99 6.07 -9.94
C PHE A 24 -4.61 5.05 -10.91
N GLU A 25 -5.89 4.72 -10.73
CA GLU A 25 -6.62 3.80 -11.62
C GLU A 25 -6.68 4.32 -13.06
N ALA A 26 -7.02 5.60 -13.26
CA ALA A 26 -7.04 6.21 -14.58
C ALA A 26 -5.65 6.26 -15.26
N ALA A 27 -4.59 6.46 -14.47
CA ALA A 27 -3.22 6.42 -14.97
C ALA A 27 -2.81 5.02 -15.42
N THR A 28 -3.17 3.98 -14.66
CA THR A 28 -2.90 2.58 -14.99
C THR A 28 -3.69 2.15 -16.23
N GLU A 29 -4.95 2.54 -16.35
CA GLU A 29 -5.79 2.24 -17.53
C GLU A 29 -5.22 2.90 -18.80
N ALA A 30 -4.91 4.19 -18.74
CA ALA A 30 -4.31 4.90 -19.88
C ALA A 30 -2.93 4.36 -20.25
N THR A 31 -2.14 3.90 -19.26
CA THR A 31 -0.86 3.23 -19.52
C THR A 31 -1.06 1.88 -20.17
N THR A 32 -2.10 1.13 -19.76
CA THR A 32 -2.45 -0.17 -20.35
C THR A 32 -2.81 -0.03 -21.83
N ALA A 33 -3.52 1.04 -22.20
CA ALA A 33 -3.85 1.32 -23.59
C ALA A 33 -2.63 1.46 -24.50
N ARG A 34 -1.45 1.80 -23.96
CA ARG A 34 -0.19 1.88 -24.74
C ARG A 34 0.30 0.51 -25.22
N PHE A 35 -0.06 -0.60 -24.56
CA PHE A 35 0.34 -1.94 -25.01
C PHE A 35 -0.38 -2.36 -26.29
N VAL A 36 -1.59 -1.84 -26.53
CA VAL A 36 -2.39 -2.14 -27.73
C VAL A 36 -2.32 -1.03 -28.78
N THR A 37 -1.81 0.15 -28.43
CA THR A 37 -1.69 1.28 -29.35
C THR A 37 -0.30 1.32 -29.99
N PRO A 38 -0.19 1.46 -31.33
CA PRO A 38 1.11 1.62 -32.00
C PRO A 38 1.94 2.78 -31.43
N THR A 39 3.26 2.57 -31.33
CA THR A 39 4.18 3.48 -30.63
C THR A 39 4.21 4.90 -31.18
N LEU A 40 4.06 5.03 -32.50
CA LEU A 40 4.00 6.34 -33.16
C LEU A 40 2.74 7.12 -32.76
N ILE A 41 1.61 6.43 -32.61
CA ILE A 41 0.30 7.05 -32.36
C ILE A 41 0.22 7.59 -30.94
N TRP A 42 0.58 6.79 -29.92
CA TRP A 42 0.55 7.29 -28.54
C TRP A 42 1.65 8.32 -28.25
N LYS A 43 2.81 8.24 -28.90
CA LYS A 43 3.84 9.30 -28.80
C LYS A 43 3.36 10.62 -29.40
N ALA A 44 2.65 10.58 -30.53
CA ALA A 44 2.03 11.77 -31.12
C ALA A 44 0.96 12.35 -30.19
N MET A 45 0.05 11.52 -29.66
CA MET A 45 -0.97 11.96 -28.68
C MET A 45 -0.34 12.60 -27.45
N ARG A 46 0.78 12.05 -26.95
CA ARG A 46 1.56 12.61 -25.86
C ARG A 46 2.21 13.95 -26.21
N TYR A 47 2.78 14.08 -27.41
CA TYR A 47 3.43 15.30 -27.87
C TYR A 47 2.43 16.45 -28.01
N PHE A 48 1.26 16.18 -28.59
CA PHE A 48 0.20 17.17 -28.75
C PHE A 48 -0.67 17.36 -27.49
N GLU A 49 -0.37 16.66 -26.39
CA GLU A 49 -1.17 16.63 -25.15
C GLU A 49 -2.66 16.34 -25.40
N MET A 50 -2.97 15.52 -26.39
CA MET A 50 -4.33 15.20 -26.80
C MET A 50 -4.79 13.84 -26.26
N GLY A 51 -6.10 13.71 -26.09
CA GLY A 51 -6.73 12.44 -25.73
C GLY A 51 -6.33 11.92 -24.34
N SER A 52 -6.15 10.59 -24.24
CA SER A 52 -5.80 9.89 -23.00
C SER A 52 -4.41 10.29 -22.47
N GLU A 53 -3.46 10.61 -23.35
CA GLU A 53 -2.08 10.98 -22.97
C GLU A 53 -1.99 12.36 -22.30
N GLY A 54 -2.80 13.33 -22.76
CA GLY A 54 -2.90 14.64 -22.10
C GLY A 54 -3.50 14.53 -20.69
N LYS A 55 -4.51 13.66 -20.50
CA LYS A 55 -5.10 13.38 -19.19
C LYS A 55 -4.14 12.59 -18.29
N LEU A 56 -3.40 11.63 -18.85
CA LEU A 56 -2.40 10.83 -18.15
C LEU A 56 -1.33 11.68 -17.49
N LYS A 57 -0.87 12.77 -18.12
CA LYS A 57 0.04 13.73 -17.50
C LYS A 57 -0.56 14.36 -16.22
N LYS A 58 -1.85 14.68 -16.21
CA LYS A 58 -2.55 15.23 -15.03
C LYS A 58 -2.71 14.19 -13.93
N TRP A 59 -3.04 12.95 -14.28
CA TRP A 59 -3.18 11.86 -13.31
C TRP A 59 -1.85 11.46 -12.68
N ILE A 60 -0.78 11.34 -13.47
CA ILE A 60 0.59 11.12 -12.96
C ILE A 60 0.98 12.23 -11.99
N LYS A 61 0.65 13.49 -12.29
CA LYS A 61 0.93 14.60 -11.38
C LYS A 61 0.22 14.43 -10.03
N GLN A 62 -1.05 14.03 -10.01
CA GLN A 62 -1.79 13.79 -8.75
C GLN A 62 -1.18 12.64 -7.93
N VAL A 63 -0.75 11.57 -8.61
CA VAL A 63 -0.05 10.45 -7.97
C VAL A 63 1.29 10.90 -7.38
N ASP A 64 2.06 11.68 -8.14
CA ASP A 64 3.33 12.25 -7.70
C ASP A 64 3.15 13.22 -6.52
N ASP A 65 2.13 14.07 -6.55
CA ASP A 65 1.82 15.04 -5.49
C ASP A 65 1.47 14.31 -4.18
N PHE A 66 0.62 13.27 -4.26
CA PHE A 66 0.30 12.43 -3.10
C PHE A 66 1.55 11.73 -2.53
N ALA A 67 2.38 11.13 -3.38
CA ALA A 67 3.61 10.48 -2.93
C ALA A 67 4.59 11.48 -2.28
N GLN A 68 4.69 12.70 -2.81
CA GLN A 68 5.47 13.76 -2.18
C GLN A 68 4.92 14.18 -0.82
N GLU A 69 3.60 14.28 -0.67
CA GLU A 69 2.97 14.59 0.63
C GLU A 69 3.28 13.52 1.68
N VAL A 70 3.18 12.25 1.31
CA VAL A 70 3.57 11.11 2.18
C VAL A 70 5.03 11.23 2.63
N ILE A 71 5.94 11.52 1.69
CA ILE A 71 7.38 11.70 1.98
C ILE A 71 7.61 12.88 2.92
N ARG A 72 6.99 14.04 2.64
CA ARG A 72 7.12 15.25 3.46
C ARG A 72 6.59 15.02 4.88
N ALA A 73 5.42 14.39 5.01
CA ALA A 73 4.84 14.05 6.30
C ALA A 73 5.78 13.16 7.12
N ARG A 74 6.34 12.11 6.51
CA ARG A 74 7.29 11.21 7.18
C ARG A 74 8.60 11.88 7.57
N LYS A 75 9.19 12.72 6.72
CA LYS A 75 10.40 13.49 7.08
C LYS A 75 10.16 14.39 8.29
N LYS A 76 8.99 15.05 8.34
CA LYS A 76 8.60 15.90 9.48
C LYS A 76 8.51 15.09 10.76
N GLU A 77 7.86 13.92 10.72
CA GLU A 77 7.75 13.03 11.87
C GLU A 77 9.13 12.53 12.35
N LEU A 78 10.03 12.15 11.45
CA LEU A 78 11.41 11.76 11.77
C LEU A 78 12.20 12.89 12.44
N SER A 79 12.08 14.13 11.94
CA SER A 79 12.76 15.29 12.52
C SER A 79 12.28 15.67 13.92
N SER A 80 11.05 15.28 14.28
CA SER A 80 10.45 15.55 15.60
C SER A 80 10.87 14.58 16.72
N GLY A 81 11.81 13.67 16.44
CA GLY A 81 12.37 12.74 17.44
C GLY A 81 11.47 11.55 17.79
N ASN A 82 10.34 11.38 17.09
CA ASN A 82 9.37 10.29 17.35
C ASN A 82 9.77 8.99 16.62
N ILE A 83 11.06 8.65 16.65
CA ILE A 83 11.71 7.62 15.82
C ILE A 83 11.29 6.20 16.24
N GLU A 84 10.95 5.97 17.51
CA GLU A 84 10.86 4.62 18.08
C GLU A 84 9.59 3.81 17.76
N ARG A 85 8.54 4.38 17.15
CA ARG A 85 7.24 3.66 17.08
C ARG A 85 6.76 3.17 15.72
N ARG A 86 7.44 3.47 14.61
CA ARG A 86 7.00 3.02 13.27
C ARG A 86 8.16 2.82 12.29
N SER A 87 8.54 1.57 12.05
CA SER A 87 9.41 1.19 10.92
C SER A 87 8.56 0.89 9.68
N ASP A 88 8.00 1.92 9.06
CA ASP A 88 7.41 1.76 7.73
C ASP A 88 8.52 1.64 6.66
N LEU A 89 8.16 1.11 5.50
CA LEU A 89 9.10 0.82 4.42
C LEU A 89 9.83 2.10 3.95
N LEU A 90 9.14 3.24 3.96
CA LEU A 90 9.72 4.53 3.60
C LEU A 90 10.76 4.99 4.62
N THR A 91 10.52 4.75 5.91
CA THR A 91 11.48 5.01 6.99
C THR A 91 12.76 4.19 6.79
N VAL A 92 12.63 2.92 6.37
CA VAL A 92 13.79 2.10 5.99
C VAL A 92 14.56 2.75 4.83
N PHE A 93 13.89 3.08 3.73
CA PHE A 93 14.56 3.69 2.57
C PHE A 93 15.19 5.06 2.86
N MET A 94 14.60 5.87 3.75
CA MET A 94 15.18 7.13 4.21
C MET A 94 16.44 6.93 5.09
N GLY A 95 16.50 5.82 5.81
CA GLY A 95 17.65 5.43 6.63
C GLY A 95 18.81 4.86 5.81
N LEU A 96 18.53 4.29 4.65
CA LEU A 96 19.54 3.72 3.76
C LEU A 96 20.43 4.79 3.12
N ARG A 97 21.60 4.35 2.65
CA ARG A 97 22.55 5.12 1.85
C ARG A 97 22.84 4.35 0.57
N ASP A 98 23.19 5.05 -0.49
CA ASP A 98 23.70 4.42 -1.70
C ASP A 98 25.15 3.92 -1.53
N ASP A 99 25.69 3.27 -2.55
CA ASP A 99 27.05 2.71 -2.55
C ASP A 99 28.15 3.79 -2.37
N GLN A 100 27.80 5.07 -2.53
CA GLN A 100 28.68 6.22 -2.31
C GLN A 100 28.44 6.89 -0.95
N GLY A 101 27.59 6.31 -0.10
CA GLY A 101 27.27 6.84 1.23
C GLY A 101 26.28 8.01 1.23
N LYS A 102 25.64 8.32 0.09
CA LYS A 102 24.71 9.44 -0.05
C LYS A 102 23.28 9.02 0.27
N VAL A 103 22.50 9.96 0.81
CA VAL A 103 21.07 9.77 1.08
C VAL A 103 20.29 9.73 -0.23
N TYR A 104 19.30 8.84 -0.32
CA TYR A 104 18.42 8.77 -1.47
C TYR A 104 17.64 10.07 -1.71
N SER A 105 17.52 10.45 -2.98
CA SER A 105 16.78 11.64 -3.38
C SER A 105 15.26 11.48 -3.18
N ASP A 106 14.56 12.59 -3.00
CA ASP A 106 13.09 12.60 -2.88
C ASP A 106 12.41 12.02 -4.12
N LYS A 107 13.03 12.19 -5.29
CA LYS A 107 12.58 11.56 -6.53
C LYS A 107 12.63 10.03 -6.42
N PHE A 108 13.75 9.48 -5.95
CA PHE A 108 13.89 8.04 -5.74
C PHE A 108 12.87 7.51 -4.74
N LEU A 109 12.73 8.17 -3.59
CA LEU A 109 11.75 7.78 -2.56
C LEU A 109 10.33 7.80 -3.12
N ARG A 110 9.99 8.81 -3.93
CA ARG A 110 8.69 8.91 -4.60
C ARG A 110 8.47 7.78 -5.60
N ASP A 111 9.47 7.51 -6.45
CA ASP A 111 9.37 6.45 -7.45
C ASP A 111 9.19 5.07 -6.77
N ILE A 112 9.89 4.84 -5.65
CA ILE A 112 9.69 3.67 -4.79
C ILE A 112 8.27 3.66 -4.21
N CYS A 113 7.78 4.77 -3.65
CA CYS A 113 6.42 4.86 -3.13
C CYS A 113 5.38 4.45 -4.17
N VAL A 114 5.44 5.03 -5.37
CA VAL A 114 4.50 4.72 -6.46
C VAL A 114 4.62 3.25 -6.88
N ASN A 115 5.83 2.70 -7.01
CA ASN A 115 6.04 1.31 -7.38
C ASN A 115 5.40 0.33 -6.38
N PHE A 116 5.53 0.58 -5.08
CA PHE A 116 4.93 -0.28 -4.05
C PHE A 116 3.40 -0.15 -3.99
N ILE A 117 2.86 1.05 -4.21
CA ILE A 117 1.40 1.24 -4.31
C ILE A 117 0.87 0.42 -5.49
N LEU A 118 1.54 0.50 -6.65
CA LEU A 118 1.18 -0.23 -7.85
C LEU A 118 1.28 -1.74 -7.67
N ALA A 119 2.38 -2.22 -7.08
CA ALA A 119 2.58 -3.63 -6.82
C ALA A 119 1.57 -4.20 -5.82
N GLY A 120 1.24 -3.45 -4.76
CA GLY A 120 0.42 -3.97 -3.65
C GLY A 120 -1.08 -3.85 -3.84
N ARG A 121 -1.56 -2.75 -4.43
CA ARG A 121 -3.00 -2.44 -4.52
C ARG A 121 -3.71 -3.36 -5.51
N ASP A 122 -3.31 -3.29 -6.78
CA ASP A 122 -4.08 -3.88 -7.87
C ASP A 122 -3.94 -5.41 -7.88
N THR A 123 -2.72 -5.92 -7.64
CA THR A 123 -2.47 -7.38 -7.64
C THR A 123 -3.21 -8.08 -6.49
N SER A 124 -3.15 -7.54 -5.27
CA SER A 124 -3.83 -8.13 -4.11
C SER A 124 -5.34 -8.01 -4.24
N SER A 125 -5.85 -6.91 -4.81
CA SER A 125 -7.29 -6.74 -5.07
C SER A 125 -7.81 -7.81 -6.03
N VAL A 126 -7.11 -8.06 -7.13
CA VAL A 126 -7.46 -9.13 -8.07
C VAL A 126 -7.34 -10.50 -7.42
N ALA A 127 -6.25 -10.78 -6.70
CA ALA A 127 -6.03 -12.05 -6.01
C ALA A 127 -7.14 -12.36 -5.00
N LEU A 128 -7.54 -11.38 -4.18
CA LEU A 128 -8.63 -11.52 -3.22
C LEU A 128 -9.98 -11.74 -3.90
N SER A 129 -10.25 -11.02 -4.99
CA SER A 129 -11.47 -11.20 -5.76
C SER A 129 -11.60 -12.63 -6.29
N TRP A 130 -10.51 -13.17 -6.85
CA TRP A 130 -10.45 -14.58 -7.29
C TRP A 130 -10.53 -15.56 -6.12
N PHE A 131 -9.86 -15.27 -5.00
CA PHE A 131 -9.90 -16.09 -3.81
C PHE A 131 -11.34 -16.26 -3.30
N PHE A 132 -12.08 -15.17 -3.08
CA PHE A 132 -13.47 -15.25 -2.62
C PHE A 132 -14.39 -15.91 -3.65
N TRP A 133 -14.17 -15.67 -4.94
CA TRP A 133 -14.89 -16.37 -5.99
C TRP A 133 -14.64 -17.89 -5.96
N LEU A 134 -13.40 -18.33 -5.72
CA LEU A 134 -13.05 -19.74 -5.59
C LEU A 134 -13.66 -20.38 -4.34
N LEU A 135 -13.66 -19.67 -3.19
CA LEU A 135 -14.29 -20.17 -1.97
C LEU A 135 -15.79 -20.40 -2.16
N ASN A 136 -16.49 -19.43 -2.73
CA ASN A 136 -17.93 -19.54 -3.00
C ASN A 136 -18.28 -20.71 -3.95
N ARG A 137 -17.32 -21.19 -4.75
CA ARG A 137 -17.51 -22.35 -5.64
C ARG A 137 -17.11 -23.68 -5.02
N ASN A 138 -16.40 -23.68 -3.89
CA ASN A 138 -15.81 -24.88 -3.29
C ASN A 138 -16.04 -24.88 -1.77
N GLN A 139 -17.28 -25.20 -1.35
CA GLN A 139 -17.70 -25.17 0.05
C GLN A 139 -16.79 -26.01 0.97
N GLU A 140 -16.34 -27.19 0.51
CA GLU A 140 -15.44 -28.05 1.29
C GLU A 140 -14.10 -27.35 1.62
N VAL A 141 -13.58 -26.53 0.70
CA VAL A 141 -12.33 -25.79 0.90
C VAL A 141 -12.57 -24.64 1.88
N GLU A 142 -13.70 -23.94 1.77
CA GLU A 142 -14.10 -22.91 2.72
C GLU A 142 -14.20 -23.47 4.14
N GLU A 143 -14.88 -24.60 4.32
CA GLU A 143 -15.02 -25.26 5.63
C GLU A 143 -13.67 -25.61 6.26
N LYS A 144 -12.72 -26.11 5.46
CA LYS A 144 -11.35 -26.40 5.93
C LYS A 144 -10.61 -25.14 6.36
N ILE A 145 -10.69 -24.07 5.58
CA ILE A 145 -10.06 -22.78 5.91
C ILE A 145 -10.67 -22.19 7.19
N LEU A 146 -12.00 -22.24 7.34
CA LEU A 146 -12.67 -21.78 8.56
C LEU A 146 -12.26 -22.60 9.78
N ALA A 147 -12.17 -23.92 9.65
CA ALA A 147 -11.72 -24.79 10.73
C ALA A 147 -10.29 -24.44 11.17
N GLU A 148 -9.38 -24.19 10.21
CA GLU A 148 -8.01 -23.74 10.48
C GLU A 148 -7.99 -22.38 11.20
N ILE A 149 -8.71 -21.37 10.68
CA ILE A 149 -8.78 -20.03 11.28
C ILE A 149 -9.31 -20.11 12.71
N CYS A 150 -10.41 -20.85 12.95
CA CYS A 150 -10.97 -21.05 14.28
C CYS A 150 -9.97 -21.75 15.22
N GLY A 151 -9.19 -22.71 14.72
CA GLY A 151 -8.12 -23.35 15.48
C GLY A 151 -7.06 -22.36 15.95
N VAL A 152 -6.51 -21.58 15.02
CA VAL A 152 -5.46 -20.57 15.31
C VAL A 152 -5.95 -19.48 16.25
N VAL A 153 -7.20 -19.01 16.10
CA VAL A 153 -7.77 -17.99 16.98
C VAL A 153 -7.87 -18.51 18.41
N ARG A 154 -8.37 -19.74 18.61
CA ARG A 154 -8.50 -20.36 19.93
C ARG A 154 -7.14 -20.57 20.61
N GLU A 155 -6.13 -20.99 19.86
CA GLU A 155 -4.76 -21.15 20.36
C GLU A 155 -4.22 -19.81 20.89
N ARG A 156 -4.33 -18.74 20.09
CA ARG A 156 -3.86 -17.40 20.48
C ARG A 156 -4.61 -16.82 21.69
N GLU A 157 -5.89 -17.12 21.84
CA GLU A 157 -6.67 -16.71 23.02
C GLU A 157 -6.23 -17.48 24.27
N GLY A 158 -5.92 -18.78 24.14
CA GLY A 158 -5.37 -19.59 25.21
C GLY A 158 -3.98 -19.11 25.68
N GLU A 159 -3.10 -18.76 24.74
CA GLU A 159 -1.77 -18.20 25.03
C GLU A 159 -1.87 -16.85 25.75
N LYS A 160 -2.72 -15.94 25.28
CA LYS A 160 -2.95 -14.64 25.95
C LYS A 160 -3.55 -14.80 27.35
N GLY A 161 -4.45 -15.77 27.55
CA GLY A 161 -5.00 -16.11 28.85
C GLY A 161 -3.93 -16.65 29.81
N ALA A 162 -3.03 -17.51 29.32
CA ALA A 162 -1.91 -18.03 30.09
C ALA A 162 -0.89 -16.92 30.43
N GLU A 163 -0.57 -16.03 29.49
CA GLU A 163 0.36 -14.91 29.70
C GLU A 163 -0.19 -13.89 30.72
N MET A 164 -1.48 -13.59 30.70
CA MET A 164 -2.14 -12.79 31.74
C MET A 164 -2.16 -13.49 33.11
N ALA A 165 -2.36 -14.81 33.16
CA ALA A 165 -2.31 -15.57 34.42
C ALA A 165 -0.90 -15.63 35.02
N VAL A 166 0.13 -15.78 34.18
CA VAL A 166 1.54 -15.75 34.58
C VAL A 166 1.95 -14.35 35.07
N SER A 167 1.50 -13.28 34.39
CA SER A 167 1.72 -11.90 34.84
C SER A 167 0.99 -11.56 36.14
N SER A 168 -0.18 -12.17 36.39
CA SER A 168 -0.91 -12.00 37.66
C SER A 168 -0.27 -12.78 38.82
N CYS A 169 0.42 -13.89 38.55
CA CYS A 169 1.16 -14.67 39.55
C CYS A 169 2.52 -14.05 39.89
N SER A 170 3.20 -13.42 38.93
CA SER A 170 4.49 -12.75 39.16
C SER A 170 4.35 -11.43 39.93
N GLY A 171 3.18 -10.78 39.89
CA GLY A 171 2.86 -9.58 40.67
C GLY A 171 2.47 -9.80 42.15
N ARG A 172 2.36 -11.07 42.61
CA ARG A 172 1.85 -11.40 43.96
C ARG A 172 2.90 -11.94 44.94
N ARG A 173 4.19 -11.83 44.60
CA ARG A 173 5.31 -12.02 45.55
C ARG A 173 5.89 -10.66 45.95
N ARG A 174 5.23 -9.99 46.89
CA ARG A 174 5.83 -9.08 47.85
C ARG A 174 5.11 -9.23 49.18
#